data_AF-A0A0L7LHX0-F1
#
_entry.id   AF-A0A0L7LHX0-F1
#
_cell.length_a   1.000
_cell.length_b   1.000
_cell.length_c   1.000
_cell.angle_alpha   90.00
_cell.angle_beta   90.00
_cell.angle_gamma   90.00
#
_symmetry.space_group_name_H-M   'P 1'
#
loop_
_entity.id
_entity.type
_entity.pdbx_description
1 polymer ?
#
loop_
_entity_poly.entity_id
_entity_poly.type
_entity_poly.pdbx_seq_one_letter_code
_entity_poly.pdbx_strand_id
1 'polypeptide(L)'
;MADKLKGELMDLQHGSAFLRHAKITASSDYSVSAGSAICVVTAGVRQKEGDPDTILLIASNPVDILTYVAWKISGLPKHRVIGSGCNLDSARFRYLLSEKLGIATTSVHGYIIGEHGDTSVRLADLNPKMGADNDPENWKETHVQVVQSAYQVIKMKGYTSWAIGLSIAELCGAILSNANSVHPVSTFLKGEHGIAEEVFLSLPCVLGRCGVTDVIRQPLTDSELAQLSKSAELMAKVQKGIKF
;
A
#
# COMPACT_ATOMS: atom_id res chain seq x y z
N MET A 1 14.31 -12.58 -20.37
CA MET A 1 13.61 -12.67 -19.05
C MET A 1 14.21 -13.77 -18.19
N ALA A 2 14.38 -14.99 -18.71
CA ALA A 2 15.01 -16.10 -18.00
C ALA A 2 16.44 -15.77 -17.49
N ASP A 3 17.28 -15.13 -18.31
CA ASP A 3 18.65 -14.79 -17.90
C ASP A 3 18.69 -13.76 -16.76
N LYS A 4 17.82 -12.75 -16.82
CA LYS A 4 17.67 -11.77 -15.74
C LYS A 4 17.26 -12.47 -14.44
N LEU A 5 16.24 -13.33 -14.50
CA LEU A 5 15.75 -14.07 -13.33
C LEU A 5 16.84 -14.94 -12.68
N LYS A 6 17.62 -15.65 -13.51
CA LYS A 6 18.75 -16.46 -13.04
C LYS A 6 19.87 -15.61 -12.44
N GLY A 7 20.17 -14.46 -13.05
CA GLY A 7 21.16 -13.51 -12.54
C GLY A 7 20.81 -12.99 -11.14
N GLU A 8 19.59 -12.50 -10.94
CA GLU A 8 19.09 -12.02 -9.64
C GLU A 8 19.11 -13.13 -8.57
N LEU A 9 18.72 -14.35 -8.94
CA LEU A 9 18.78 -15.52 -8.06
C LEU A 9 20.21 -15.79 -7.58
N MET A 10 21.16 -15.84 -8.51
CA MET A 10 22.56 -16.14 -8.19
C MET A 10 23.16 -15.06 -7.31
N ASP A 11 22.86 -13.78 -7.58
CA ASP A 11 23.36 -12.66 -6.78
C ASP A 11 22.88 -12.76 -5.32
N LEU A 12 21.60 -13.06 -5.09
CA LEU A 12 21.06 -13.30 -3.75
C LEU A 12 21.67 -14.53 -3.06
N GLN A 13 21.88 -15.63 -3.80
CA GLN A 13 22.48 -16.85 -3.26
C GLN A 13 23.95 -16.64 -2.86
N HIS A 14 24.71 -15.85 -3.62
CA HIS A 14 26.07 -15.46 -3.25
C HIS A 14 26.11 -14.66 -1.94
N GLY A 15 25.07 -13.88 -1.66
CA GLY A 15 24.90 -13.15 -0.39
C GLY A 15 24.43 -13.99 0.81
N SER A 16 24.22 -15.31 0.65
CA SER A 16 23.62 -16.17 1.67
C SER A 16 24.37 -16.19 3.01
N ALA A 17 25.69 -15.94 3.01
CA ALA A 17 26.49 -15.83 4.23
C ALA A 17 26.06 -14.67 5.17
N PHE A 18 25.36 -13.66 4.63
CA PHE A 18 24.85 -12.51 5.38
C PHE A 18 23.38 -12.64 5.76
N LEU A 19 22.74 -13.75 5.39
CA LEU A 19 21.33 -14.01 5.66
C LEU A 19 21.20 -15.08 6.75
N ARG A 20 20.05 -15.09 7.43
CA ARG A 20 19.63 -16.32 8.12
C ARG A 20 19.38 -17.40 7.07
N HIS A 21 19.53 -18.67 7.45
CA HIS A 21 19.36 -19.79 6.53
C HIS A 21 18.03 -19.70 5.77
N ALA A 22 18.11 -19.33 4.49
CA ALA A 22 16.96 -19.06 3.63
C ALA A 22 17.12 -19.85 2.32
N LYS A 23 16.05 -20.54 1.92
CA LYS A 23 15.99 -21.21 0.61
C LYS A 23 15.44 -20.22 -0.41
N ILE A 24 16.26 -19.83 -1.38
CA ILE A 24 15.90 -18.89 -2.44
C ILE A 24 15.87 -19.64 -3.77
N THR A 25 14.73 -19.56 -4.47
CA THR A 25 14.50 -20.20 -5.77
C THR A 25 13.87 -19.20 -6.74
N ALA A 26 14.12 -19.36 -8.04
CA ALA A 26 13.50 -18.54 -9.08
C ALA A 26 13.19 -19.38 -10.33
N SER A 27 12.01 -19.20 -10.91
CA SER A 27 11.59 -19.87 -12.15
C SER A 27 10.58 -19.01 -12.93
N SER A 28 10.49 -19.24 -14.23
CA SER A 28 9.36 -18.76 -15.04
C SER A 28 8.09 -19.60 -14.88
N ASP A 29 8.22 -20.79 -14.31
CA ASP A 29 7.10 -21.68 -13.97
C ASP A 29 6.55 -21.31 -12.59
N TYR A 30 5.25 -21.04 -12.51
CA TYR A 30 4.52 -20.70 -11.28
C TYR A 30 4.45 -21.87 -10.29
N SER A 31 4.72 -23.11 -10.70
CA SER A 31 4.74 -24.26 -9.78
C SER A 31 5.71 -24.05 -8.59
N VAL A 32 6.77 -23.25 -8.76
CA VAL A 32 7.73 -22.95 -7.69
C VAL A 32 7.17 -22.04 -6.59
N SER A 33 6.03 -21.37 -6.82
CA SER A 33 5.38 -20.54 -5.80
C SER A 33 4.32 -21.30 -4.99
N ALA A 34 4.11 -22.60 -5.24
CA ALA A 34 3.15 -23.41 -4.48
C ALA A 34 3.45 -23.38 -2.97
N GLY A 35 2.41 -23.27 -2.14
CA GLY A 35 2.54 -23.20 -0.68
C GLY A 35 3.00 -21.84 -0.14
N SER A 36 2.93 -20.78 -0.95
CA SER A 36 3.27 -19.43 -0.51
C SER A 36 2.20 -18.88 0.44
N ALA A 37 2.63 -18.40 1.62
CA ALA A 37 1.74 -17.69 2.55
C ALA A 37 1.37 -16.30 2.02
N ILE A 38 2.30 -15.63 1.34
CA ILE A 38 2.13 -14.32 0.72
C ILE A 38 2.74 -14.35 -0.67
N CYS A 39 2.01 -13.86 -1.66
CA CYS A 39 2.50 -13.58 -3.00
C CYS A 39 2.52 -12.06 -3.22
N VAL A 40 3.73 -11.49 -3.34
CA VAL A 40 3.90 -10.06 -3.63
C VAL A 40 3.94 -9.86 -5.14
N VAL A 41 3.01 -9.07 -5.67
CA VAL A 41 2.89 -8.80 -7.10
C VAL A 41 3.44 -7.42 -7.41
N THR A 42 4.64 -7.39 -8.00
CA THR A 42 5.31 -6.17 -8.46
C THR A 42 5.37 -6.07 -9.99
N ALA A 43 4.94 -7.14 -10.69
CA ALA A 43 4.93 -7.21 -12.15
C ALA A 43 3.72 -6.49 -12.76
N GLY A 44 3.91 -5.91 -13.94
CA GLY A 44 2.81 -5.43 -14.78
C GLY A 44 2.17 -6.56 -15.59
N VAL A 45 0.85 -6.73 -15.41
CA VAL A 45 -0.16 -7.60 -16.08
C VAL A 45 0.11 -9.11 -16.25
N ARG A 46 -0.96 -9.86 -15.91
CA ARG A 46 -1.24 -11.31 -15.96
C ARG A 46 -0.56 -12.19 -14.91
N GLN A 47 -1.34 -12.49 -13.88
CA GLN A 47 -1.15 -13.62 -12.97
C GLN A 47 -2.07 -14.77 -13.42
N LYS A 48 -1.58 -16.02 -13.41
CA LYS A 48 -2.41 -17.23 -13.51
C LYS A 48 -2.79 -17.70 -12.10
N GLU A 49 -3.73 -18.65 -12.02
CA GLU A 49 -4.21 -19.28 -10.78
C GLU A 49 -3.08 -19.50 -9.77
N GLY A 50 -3.21 -18.84 -8.62
CA GLY A 50 -2.33 -19.00 -7.47
C GLY A 50 -2.91 -20.00 -6.48
N ASP A 51 -2.14 -20.24 -5.41
CA ASP A 51 -2.54 -21.08 -4.28
C ASP A 51 -3.85 -20.54 -3.63
N PRO A 52 -4.89 -21.37 -3.41
CA PRO A 52 -6.15 -20.90 -2.81
C PRO A 52 -5.99 -20.32 -1.40
N ASP A 53 -4.90 -20.65 -0.69
CA ASP A 53 -4.64 -20.19 0.66
C ASP A 53 -3.66 -19.02 0.80
N THR A 54 -3.17 -18.47 -0.32
CA THR A 54 -2.27 -17.32 -0.28
C THR A 54 -2.98 -16.01 0.05
N ILE A 55 -2.22 -15.06 0.58
CA ILE A 55 -2.54 -13.63 0.54
C ILE A 55 -1.84 -13.00 -0.67
N LEU A 56 -2.57 -12.19 -1.44
CA LEU A 56 -2.01 -11.37 -2.52
C LEU A 56 -1.70 -9.97 -1.98
N LEU A 57 -0.44 -9.55 -2.10
CA LEU A 57 0.01 -8.19 -1.82
C LEU A 57 0.42 -7.49 -3.11
N ILE A 58 -0.43 -6.60 -3.61
CA ILE A 58 -0.25 -5.93 -4.89
C ILE A 58 0.53 -4.63 -4.68
N ALA A 59 1.64 -4.47 -5.39
CA ALA A 59 2.43 -3.23 -5.40
C ALA A 59 2.58 -2.63 -6.80
N SER A 60 2.07 -3.30 -7.83
CA SER A 60 1.99 -2.80 -9.19
C SER A 60 1.06 -1.59 -9.28
N ASN A 61 1.42 -0.57 -10.07
CA ASN A 61 0.63 0.65 -10.23
C ASN A 61 -0.24 0.63 -11.51
N PRO A 62 -1.44 1.26 -11.50
CA PRO A 62 -2.09 1.93 -10.37
C PRO A 62 -2.63 0.94 -9.34
N VAL A 63 -2.14 1.03 -8.09
CA VAL A 63 -2.24 -0.07 -7.11
C VAL A 63 -3.68 -0.38 -6.69
N ASP A 64 -4.50 0.64 -6.49
CA ASP A 64 -5.90 0.47 -6.09
C ASP A 64 -6.72 -0.28 -7.15
N ILE A 65 -6.56 0.10 -8.41
CA ILE A 65 -7.20 -0.57 -9.55
C ILE A 65 -6.64 -1.98 -9.76
N LEU A 66 -5.32 -2.17 -9.68
CA LEU A 66 -4.71 -3.48 -9.89
C LEU A 66 -5.02 -4.45 -8.72
N THR A 67 -5.28 -3.93 -7.52
CA THR A 67 -5.79 -4.72 -6.39
C THR A 67 -7.20 -5.21 -6.66
N TYR A 68 -8.09 -4.34 -7.16
CA TYR A 68 -9.43 -4.74 -7.62
C TYR A 68 -9.36 -5.80 -8.73
N VAL A 69 -8.48 -5.62 -9.73
CA VAL A 69 -8.31 -6.58 -10.82
C VAL A 69 -7.81 -7.92 -10.31
N ALA A 70 -6.81 -7.92 -9.42
CA ALA A 70 -6.29 -9.14 -8.80
C ALA A 70 -7.38 -9.86 -8.00
N TRP A 71 -8.22 -9.12 -7.27
CA TRP A 71 -9.35 -9.70 -6.54
C TRP A 71 -10.36 -10.37 -7.48
N LYS A 72 -10.79 -9.68 -8.54
CA LYS A 72 -11.75 -10.22 -9.51
C LYS A 72 -11.21 -11.45 -10.25
N ILE A 73 -9.94 -11.47 -10.63
CA ILE A 73 -9.32 -12.59 -11.37
C ILE A 73 -9.03 -13.78 -10.45
N SER A 74 -8.54 -13.53 -9.23
CA SER A 74 -8.12 -14.60 -8.32
C SER A 74 -9.29 -15.36 -7.69
N GLY A 75 -10.46 -14.72 -7.53
CA GLY A 75 -11.59 -15.31 -6.81
C GLY A 75 -11.36 -15.45 -5.30
N LEU A 76 -10.25 -14.93 -4.77
CA LEU A 76 -9.93 -14.96 -3.35
C LEU A 76 -10.93 -14.11 -2.54
N PRO A 77 -11.16 -14.45 -1.26
CA PRO A 77 -11.93 -13.59 -0.38
C PRO A 77 -11.24 -12.22 -0.23
N LYS A 78 -12.02 -11.14 -0.19
CA LYS A 78 -11.54 -9.75 -0.17
C LYS A 78 -10.45 -9.45 0.87
N HIS A 79 -10.50 -10.10 2.03
CA HIS A 79 -9.52 -9.89 3.10
C HIS A 79 -8.12 -10.45 2.78
N ARG A 80 -7.99 -11.34 1.78
CA ARG A 80 -6.71 -11.90 1.31
C ARG A 80 -6.13 -11.16 0.10
N VAL A 81 -6.77 -10.10 -0.39
CA VAL A 81 -6.27 -9.30 -1.51
C VAL A 81 -6.03 -7.88 -1.04
N ILE A 82 -4.77 -7.49 -0.96
CA ILE A 82 -4.31 -6.27 -0.32
C ILE A 82 -3.43 -5.51 -1.30
N GLY A 83 -3.64 -4.21 -1.48
CA GLY A 83 -2.69 -3.36 -2.20
C GLY A 83 -1.78 -2.62 -1.23
N SER A 84 -0.53 -2.37 -1.61
CA SER A 84 0.41 -1.60 -0.78
C SER A 84 -0.14 -0.21 -0.41
N GLY A 85 -1.00 0.35 -1.26
CA GLY A 85 -1.78 1.55 -1.00
C GLY A 85 -0.94 2.71 -0.48
N CYS A 86 -1.50 3.43 0.49
CA CYS A 86 -0.92 4.62 1.09
C CYS A 86 0.06 4.33 2.25
N ASN A 87 0.54 3.08 2.41
CA ASN A 87 1.50 2.75 3.49
C ASN A 87 2.81 3.54 3.35
N LEU A 88 3.35 3.58 2.14
CA LEU A 88 4.56 4.35 1.84
C LEU A 88 4.33 5.85 1.97
N ASP A 89 3.17 6.35 1.54
CA ASP A 89 2.86 7.78 1.61
C ASP A 89 2.70 8.22 3.05
N SER A 90 2.06 7.41 3.89
CA SER A 90 1.98 7.65 5.33
C SER A 90 3.36 7.62 6.01
N ALA A 91 4.26 6.74 5.59
CA ALA A 91 5.65 6.75 6.07
C ALA A 91 6.39 8.04 5.67
N ARG A 92 6.23 8.51 4.43
CA ARG A 92 6.78 9.79 3.96
C ARG A 92 6.20 10.98 4.69
N PHE A 93 4.89 10.97 4.95
CA PHE A 93 4.21 12.00 5.73
C PHE A 93 4.80 12.09 7.14
N ARG A 94 4.88 10.96 7.85
CA ARG A 94 5.51 10.92 9.18
C ARG A 94 6.96 11.41 9.15
N TYR A 95 7.72 11.07 8.10
CA TYR A 95 9.10 11.56 7.95
C TYR A 95 9.18 13.09 7.84
N LEU A 96 8.41 13.71 6.94
CA LEU A 96 8.46 15.17 6.77
C LEU A 96 7.97 15.93 8.00
N LEU A 97 6.94 15.40 8.68
CA LEU A 97 6.50 15.92 9.96
C LEU A 97 7.60 15.82 11.02
N SER A 98 8.31 14.69 11.07
CA SER A 98 9.38 14.45 12.03
C SER A 98 10.57 15.41 11.85
N GLU A 99 10.93 15.71 10.60
CA GLU A 99 11.95 16.72 10.27
C GLU A 99 11.54 18.12 10.74
N LYS A 100 10.27 18.48 10.57
CA LYS A 100 9.74 19.78 10.99
C LYS A 100 9.64 19.92 12.51
N LEU A 101 9.33 18.83 13.21
CA LEU A 101 9.16 18.81 14.67
C LEU A 101 10.45 18.51 15.44
N GLY A 102 11.51 18.04 14.77
CA GLY A 102 12.76 17.65 15.43
C GLY A 102 12.63 16.45 16.37
N ILE A 103 11.70 15.53 16.07
CA ILE A 103 11.46 14.31 16.86
C ILE A 103 11.58 13.07 15.99
N ALA A 104 11.75 11.89 16.59
CA ALA A 104 11.86 10.65 15.82
C ALA A 104 10.56 10.34 15.05
N THR A 105 10.67 9.86 13.80
CA THR A 105 9.52 9.49 12.95
C THR A 105 8.60 8.44 13.59
N THR A 106 9.15 7.54 14.41
CA THR A 106 8.38 6.53 15.15
C THR A 106 7.46 7.14 16.22
N SER A 107 7.74 8.37 16.65
CA SER A 107 6.94 9.14 17.62
C SER A 107 6.00 10.13 16.93
N VAL A 108 5.94 10.12 15.60
CA VAL A 108 4.99 10.91 14.82
C VAL A 108 3.92 9.97 14.27
N HIS A 109 2.65 10.32 14.47
CA HIS A 109 1.52 9.51 14.04
C HIS A 109 0.66 10.28 13.06
N GLY A 110 0.18 9.61 12.02
CA GLY A 110 -0.61 10.21 10.96
C GLY A 110 -0.76 9.26 9.79
N TYR A 111 -1.92 9.28 9.15
CA TYR A 111 -2.24 8.41 8.03
C TYR A 111 -2.64 9.22 6.81
N ILE A 112 -2.10 8.80 5.68
CA ILE A 112 -2.62 9.05 4.34
C ILE A 112 -3.48 7.82 3.99
N ILE A 113 -4.75 8.05 3.65
CA ILE A 113 -5.78 7.07 3.29
C ILE A 113 -6.33 7.36 1.88
N GLY A 114 -7.37 6.68 1.39
CA GLY A 114 -7.93 6.96 0.07
C GLY A 114 -7.06 6.47 -1.09
N GLU A 115 -7.06 7.21 -2.20
CA GLU A 115 -6.35 6.85 -3.43
C GLU A 115 -4.84 7.07 -3.30
N HIS A 116 -4.04 6.07 -3.71
CA HIS A 116 -2.60 6.22 -3.75
C HIS A 116 -2.20 7.31 -4.74
N GLY A 117 -1.53 8.36 -4.24
CA GLY A 117 -0.86 9.37 -5.06
C GLY A 117 -1.45 10.77 -4.98
N ASP A 118 -2.74 10.96 -4.70
CA ASP A 118 -3.37 12.29 -4.88
C ASP A 118 -4.30 12.75 -3.74
N THR A 119 -4.64 11.93 -2.73
CA THR A 119 -5.61 12.36 -1.70
C THR A 119 -5.35 11.72 -0.34
N SER A 120 -5.04 12.51 0.72
CA SER A 120 -5.56 12.34 2.11
C SER A 120 -4.83 13.14 3.22
N VAL A 121 -5.57 13.34 4.33
CA VAL A 121 -5.30 14.17 5.53
C VAL A 121 -5.86 13.34 6.76
N ARG A 122 -5.53 13.47 8.06
CA ARG A 122 -5.26 14.61 8.99
C ARG A 122 -4.38 14.24 10.19
N LEU A 123 -3.83 15.29 10.79
CA LEU A 123 -3.20 15.38 12.12
C LEU A 123 -3.95 16.40 13.03
N ALA A 124 -5.24 16.61 12.81
CA ALA A 124 -5.97 17.73 13.42
C ALA A 124 -6.25 17.59 14.92
N ASP A 125 -6.12 16.39 15.48
CA ASP A 125 -6.35 16.18 16.92
C ASP A 125 -5.28 16.88 17.78
N LEU A 126 -4.08 17.08 17.25
CA LEU A 126 -2.98 17.77 17.96
C LEU A 126 -2.99 19.28 17.76
N ASN A 127 -3.43 19.76 16.60
CA ASN A 127 -3.54 21.18 16.32
C ASN A 127 -4.75 21.44 15.40
N PRO A 128 -5.85 22.01 15.94
CA PRO A 128 -7.07 22.27 15.17
C PRO A 128 -6.90 23.22 13.99
N LYS A 129 -5.83 24.04 14.00
CA LYS A 129 -5.48 24.96 12.91
C LYS A 129 -4.55 24.33 11.86
N MET A 130 -4.04 23.13 12.12
CA MET A 130 -3.16 22.41 11.20
C MET A 130 -3.88 22.11 9.89
N GLY A 131 -3.35 22.63 8.79
CA GLY A 131 -3.97 22.48 7.48
C GLY A 131 -5.18 23.39 7.21
N ALA A 132 -5.46 24.39 8.06
CA ALA A 132 -6.45 25.44 7.77
C ALA A 132 -5.86 26.52 6.84
N ASP A 133 -6.69 27.38 6.24
CA ASP A 133 -6.22 28.49 5.39
C ASP A 133 -5.40 29.53 6.17
N ASN A 134 -5.62 29.62 7.48
CA ASN A 134 -4.91 30.49 8.40
C ASN A 134 -3.89 29.74 9.28
N ASP A 135 -3.40 28.59 8.80
CA ASP A 135 -2.40 27.80 9.50
C ASP A 135 -1.07 28.57 9.58
N PRO A 136 -0.66 29.05 10.78
CA PRO A 136 0.54 29.86 10.94
C PRO A 136 1.82 29.09 10.64
N GLU A 137 1.76 27.75 10.65
CA GLU A 137 2.89 26.87 10.44
C GLU A 137 2.87 26.24 9.03
N ASN A 138 1.88 26.58 8.20
CA ASN A 138 1.76 26.14 6.80
C ASN A 138 1.85 24.61 6.59
N TRP A 139 1.18 23.80 7.41
CA TRP A 139 1.21 22.34 7.30
C TRP A 139 0.57 21.78 6.02
N LYS A 140 -0.23 22.59 5.31
CA LYS A 140 -0.70 22.25 3.95
C LYS A 140 0.47 21.98 3.00
N GLU A 141 1.57 22.73 3.14
CA GLU A 141 2.77 22.55 2.32
C GLU A 141 3.41 21.18 2.56
N THR A 142 3.42 20.70 3.80
CA THR A 142 3.95 19.36 4.13
C THR A 142 3.20 18.27 3.37
N HIS A 143 1.87 18.35 3.26
CA HIS A 143 1.08 17.41 2.45
C HIS A 143 1.46 17.48 0.97
N VAL A 144 1.57 18.69 0.42
CA VAL A 144 2.00 18.90 -0.98
C VAL A 144 3.39 18.29 -1.21
N GLN A 145 4.31 18.45 -0.27
CA GLN A 145 5.64 17.87 -0.34
C GLN A 145 5.62 16.34 -0.31
N VAL A 146 4.73 15.69 0.46
CA VAL A 146 4.61 14.22 0.44
C VAL A 146 4.28 13.72 -0.96
N VAL A 147 3.22 14.26 -1.56
CA VAL A 147 2.76 13.89 -2.90
C VAL A 147 3.87 14.16 -3.92
N GLN A 148 4.48 15.34 -3.86
CA GLN A 148 5.54 15.73 -4.79
C GLN A 148 6.85 14.92 -4.60
N SER A 149 7.15 14.43 -3.40
CA SER A 149 8.39 13.70 -3.11
C SER A 149 8.54 12.44 -3.97
N ALA A 150 7.43 11.74 -4.22
CA ALA A 150 7.43 10.57 -5.10
C ALA A 150 7.84 10.94 -6.53
N TYR A 151 7.24 12.00 -7.07
CA TYR A 151 7.54 12.51 -8.41
C TYR A 151 8.95 13.07 -8.51
N GLN A 152 9.46 13.74 -7.48
CA GLN A 152 10.84 14.22 -7.43
C GLN A 152 11.84 13.07 -7.49
N VAL A 153 11.64 12.01 -6.70
CA VAL A 153 12.51 10.83 -6.73
C VAL A 153 12.50 10.17 -8.11
N ILE A 154 11.32 10.02 -8.72
CA ILE A 154 11.19 9.47 -10.09
C ILE A 154 11.91 10.39 -11.10
N LYS A 155 11.76 11.70 -10.99
CA LYS A 155 12.44 12.67 -11.87
C LYS A 155 13.96 12.61 -11.73
N MET A 156 14.46 12.37 -10.52
CA MET A 156 15.90 12.35 -10.23
C MET A 156 16.59 11.02 -10.61
N LYS A 157 15.97 9.87 -10.33
CA LYS A 157 16.59 8.55 -10.55
C LYS A 157 15.84 7.60 -11.50
N GLY A 158 14.72 8.03 -12.07
CA GLY A 158 13.92 7.28 -13.04
C GLY A 158 12.88 6.32 -12.47
N TYR A 159 12.97 5.92 -11.19
CA TYR A 159 12.06 4.94 -10.57
C TYR A 159 12.13 4.96 -9.03
N THR A 160 11.14 4.40 -8.34
CA THR A 160 11.18 4.11 -6.89
C THR A 160 11.53 2.64 -6.65
N SER A 161 12.23 2.32 -5.55
CA SER A 161 12.67 0.94 -5.26
C SER A 161 12.83 0.70 -3.78
N TRP A 162 13.77 1.39 -3.13
CA TRP A 162 14.15 1.13 -1.73
C TRP A 162 13.00 1.33 -0.75
N ALA A 163 12.38 2.51 -0.76
CA ALA A 163 11.32 2.84 0.20
C ALA A 163 10.07 1.96 0.03
N ILE A 164 9.69 1.62 -1.21
CA ILE A 164 8.58 0.69 -1.46
C ILE A 164 8.95 -0.75 -1.05
N GLY A 165 10.19 -1.18 -1.27
CA GLY A 165 10.68 -2.49 -0.81
C GLY A 165 10.62 -2.62 0.71
N LEU A 166 11.02 -1.57 1.45
CA LEU A 166 10.91 -1.53 2.92
C LEU A 166 9.45 -1.54 3.39
N SER A 167 8.58 -0.76 2.74
CA SER A 167 7.14 -0.75 3.01
C SER A 167 6.50 -2.13 2.81
N ILE A 168 6.81 -2.81 1.70
CA ILE A 168 6.34 -4.18 1.44
C ILE A 168 6.88 -5.16 2.49
N ALA A 169 8.15 -5.05 2.87
CA ALA A 169 8.75 -5.91 3.89
C ALA A 169 8.08 -5.74 5.26
N GLU A 170 7.72 -4.50 5.64
CA GLU A 170 6.94 -4.21 6.85
C GLU A 170 5.56 -4.89 6.82
N LEU A 171 4.82 -4.76 5.70
CA LEU A 171 3.51 -5.39 5.52
C LEU A 171 3.60 -6.92 5.58
N CYS A 172 4.58 -7.52 4.88
CA CYS A 172 4.85 -8.94 4.96
C CYS A 172 5.20 -9.36 6.39
N GLY A 173 6.02 -8.58 7.09
CA GLY A 173 6.36 -8.80 8.50
C GLY A 173 5.13 -8.84 9.39
N ALA A 174 4.21 -7.88 9.24
CA ALA A 174 2.96 -7.83 10.01
C ALA A 174 2.07 -9.06 9.78
N ILE A 175 1.92 -9.48 8.52
CA ILE A 175 1.12 -10.65 8.14
C ILE A 175 1.76 -11.95 8.66
N LEU A 176 3.04 -12.18 8.36
CA LEU A 176 3.75 -13.42 8.72
C LEU A 176 3.92 -13.60 10.23
N SER A 177 4.10 -12.51 10.97
CA SER A 177 4.20 -12.54 12.44
C SER A 177 2.85 -12.50 13.15
N ASN A 178 1.74 -12.40 12.40
CA ASN A 178 0.40 -12.20 12.97
C ASN A 178 0.35 -11.03 13.95
N ALA A 179 0.98 -9.91 13.60
CA ALA A 179 1.23 -8.78 14.50
C ALA A 179 -0.05 -8.05 14.93
N ASN A 180 -1.12 -8.14 14.13
CA ASN A 180 -2.33 -7.32 14.28
C ASN A 180 -2.01 -5.82 14.39
N SER A 181 -1.01 -5.37 13.63
CA SER A 181 -0.65 -3.96 13.53
C SER A 181 -1.46 -3.26 12.44
N VAL A 182 -1.63 -1.94 12.59
CA VAL A 182 -2.49 -1.12 11.73
C VAL A 182 -1.66 -0.49 10.61
N HIS A 183 -2.09 -0.70 9.36
CA HIS A 183 -1.42 -0.17 8.16
C HIS A 183 -2.44 0.40 7.17
N PRO A 184 -2.20 1.59 6.58
CA PRO A 184 -3.08 2.16 5.57
C PRO A 184 -2.81 1.51 4.21
N VAL A 185 -3.50 0.39 3.96
CA VAL A 185 -3.36 -0.43 2.76
C VAL A 185 -4.63 -0.39 1.92
N SER A 186 -4.48 -0.62 0.61
CA SER A 186 -5.63 -0.70 -0.29
C SER A 186 -6.46 -1.94 0.03
N THR A 187 -7.71 -1.73 0.42
CA THR A 187 -8.64 -2.76 0.87
C THR A 187 -10.01 -2.55 0.23
N PHE A 188 -10.91 -3.53 0.33
CA PHE A 188 -12.26 -3.44 -0.20
C PHE A 188 -13.15 -2.51 0.64
N LEU A 189 -13.70 -1.46 0.02
CA LEU A 189 -14.35 -0.36 0.75
C LEU A 189 -15.88 -0.41 0.83
N LYS A 190 -16.56 -1.25 0.05
CA LYS A 190 -18.04 -1.26 0.05
C LYS A 190 -18.58 -1.54 1.45
N GLY A 191 -19.40 -0.62 1.96
CA GLY A 191 -19.98 -0.61 3.30
C GLY A 191 -19.21 0.23 4.32
N GLU A 192 -17.97 0.64 4.02
CA GLU A 192 -17.19 1.54 4.86
C GLU A 192 -17.44 3.00 4.45
N HIS A 193 -17.58 3.89 5.43
CA HIS A 193 -17.79 5.33 5.20
C HIS A 193 -18.94 5.66 4.22
N GLY A 194 -19.98 4.84 4.18
CA GLY A 194 -21.15 5.04 3.30
C GLY A 194 -20.89 4.76 1.81
N ILE A 195 -19.75 4.18 1.44
CA ILE A 195 -19.39 3.88 0.05
C ILE A 195 -20.13 2.60 -0.40
N ALA A 196 -20.85 2.69 -1.52
CA ALA A 196 -21.67 1.60 -2.05
C ALA A 196 -20.95 0.79 -3.14
N GLU A 197 -19.94 1.39 -3.77
CA GLU A 197 -19.19 0.86 -4.89
C GLU A 197 -18.19 -0.22 -4.44
N GLU A 198 -18.02 -1.25 -5.27
CA GLU A 198 -17.02 -2.31 -5.06
C GLU A 198 -15.62 -1.84 -5.46
N VAL A 199 -15.07 -0.88 -4.73
CA VAL A 199 -13.76 -0.30 -4.99
C VAL A 199 -12.73 -0.71 -3.95
N PHE A 200 -11.46 -0.56 -4.35
CA PHE A 200 -10.31 -0.67 -3.46
C PHE A 200 -9.69 0.71 -3.31
N LEU A 201 -9.45 1.12 -2.07
CA LEU A 201 -8.74 2.34 -1.67
C LEU A 201 -8.10 2.09 -0.31
N SER A 202 -7.19 2.97 0.11
CA SER A 202 -6.46 2.78 1.36
C SER A 202 -7.29 3.16 2.58
N LEU A 203 -7.38 2.25 3.55
CA LEU A 203 -7.86 2.54 4.91
C LEU A 203 -6.91 1.87 5.91
N PRO A 204 -6.80 2.37 7.16
CA PRO A 204 -6.01 1.70 8.19
C PRO A 204 -6.65 0.36 8.51
N CYS A 205 -5.94 -0.71 8.17
CA CYS A 205 -6.37 -2.08 8.33
C CYS A 205 -5.51 -2.78 9.37
N VAL A 206 -6.14 -3.62 10.18
CA VAL A 206 -5.44 -4.53 11.09
C VAL A 206 -4.95 -5.73 10.28
N LEU A 207 -3.64 -5.88 10.14
CA LEU A 207 -3.03 -6.97 9.38
C LEU A 207 -2.58 -8.12 10.28
N GLY A 208 -3.05 -9.32 9.95
CA GLY A 208 -2.66 -10.56 10.62
C GLY A 208 -2.43 -11.70 9.62
N ARG A 209 -2.28 -12.92 10.12
CA ARG A 209 -1.97 -14.11 9.31
C ARG A 209 -3.02 -14.44 8.24
N CYS A 210 -4.24 -13.91 8.41
CA CYS A 210 -5.35 -14.10 7.49
C CYS A 210 -5.52 -12.91 6.52
N GLY A 211 -4.59 -11.96 6.48
CA GLY A 211 -4.69 -10.73 5.70
C GLY A 211 -5.35 -9.61 6.50
N VAL A 212 -6.32 -8.90 5.91
CA VAL A 212 -7.07 -7.83 6.59
C VAL A 212 -8.07 -8.44 7.57
N THR A 213 -7.80 -8.28 8.87
CA THR A 213 -8.66 -8.82 9.94
C THR A 213 -9.74 -7.83 10.36
N ASP A 214 -9.46 -6.53 10.31
CA ASP A 214 -10.42 -5.46 10.61
C ASP A 214 -10.02 -4.16 9.89
N VAL A 215 -10.97 -3.23 9.77
CA VAL A 215 -10.77 -1.89 9.21
C VAL A 215 -11.09 -0.86 10.29
N ILE A 216 -10.15 0.05 10.55
CA ILE A 216 -10.34 1.13 11.51
C ILE A 216 -11.25 2.19 10.90
N ARG A 217 -12.43 2.38 11.50
CA ARG A 217 -13.41 3.39 11.09
C ARG A 217 -13.09 4.73 11.73
N GLN A 218 -12.39 5.59 11.00
CA GLN A 218 -12.02 6.91 11.53
C GLN A 218 -13.22 7.87 11.48
N PRO A 219 -13.33 8.80 12.44
CA PRO A 219 -14.34 9.87 12.38
C PRO A 219 -13.92 10.94 11.36
N LEU A 220 -14.20 10.69 10.07
CA LEU A 220 -13.88 11.62 8.99
C LEU A 220 -14.79 12.86 9.03
N THR A 221 -14.24 14.02 8.71
CA THR A 221 -15.03 15.25 8.48
C THR A 221 -15.80 15.17 7.17
N ASP A 222 -16.85 15.98 7.01
CA ASP A 222 -17.65 16.01 5.77
C ASP A 222 -16.81 16.26 4.51
N SER A 223 -15.77 17.09 4.61
CA SER A 223 -14.85 17.38 3.51
C SER A 223 -13.98 16.17 3.14
N GLU A 224 -13.49 15.42 4.13
CA GLU A 224 -12.68 14.22 3.91
C GLU A 224 -13.53 13.08 3.38
N LEU A 225 -14.73 12.92 3.91
CA LEU A 225 -15.71 11.97 3.42
C LEU A 225 -16.06 12.27 1.96
N ALA A 226 -16.31 13.52 1.61
CA ALA A 226 -16.58 13.93 0.23
C ALA A 226 -15.40 13.64 -0.70
N GLN A 227 -14.16 13.84 -0.25
CA GLN A 227 -12.96 13.51 -1.02
C GLN A 227 -12.82 11.99 -1.23
N LEU A 228 -13.00 11.20 -0.17
CA LEU A 228 -12.93 9.74 -0.24
C LEU A 228 -14.01 9.18 -1.17
N SER A 229 -15.25 9.66 -1.06
CA SER A 229 -16.37 9.27 -1.93
C SER A 229 -16.09 9.64 -3.39
N LYS A 230 -15.54 10.83 -3.64
CA LYS A 230 -15.16 11.24 -5.00
C LYS A 230 -14.09 10.31 -5.60
N SER A 231 -13.07 9.94 -4.83
CA SER A 231 -12.07 8.95 -5.30
C SER A 231 -12.73 7.59 -5.57
N ALA A 232 -13.65 7.14 -4.71
CA ALA A 232 -14.39 5.89 -4.91
C ALA A 232 -15.22 5.92 -6.21
N GLU A 233 -15.94 7.00 -6.48
CA GLU A 233 -16.71 7.18 -7.71
C GLU A 233 -15.82 7.15 -8.97
N LEU A 234 -14.66 7.82 -8.92
CA LEU A 234 -13.69 7.83 -10.01
C LEU A 234 -13.11 6.43 -10.25
N MET A 235 -12.72 5.72 -9.20
CA MET A 235 -12.24 4.34 -9.29
C MET A 235 -13.32 3.43 -9.90
N ALA A 236 -14.56 3.52 -9.44
CA ALA A 236 -15.67 2.74 -9.97
C ALA A 236 -15.91 3.03 -11.47
N LYS A 237 -15.73 4.29 -11.91
CA LYS A 237 -15.82 4.66 -13.33
C LYS A 237 -14.70 4.04 -14.16
N VAL A 238 -13.46 4.05 -13.67
CA VAL A 238 -12.32 3.39 -14.33
C VAL A 238 -12.53 1.89 -14.41
N GLN A 239 -12.98 1.26 -13.32
CA GLN A 239 -13.24 -0.17 -13.25
C GLN A 239 -14.28 -0.66 -14.26
N LYS A 240 -15.31 0.14 -14.56
CA LYS A 240 -16.32 -0.18 -15.60
C LYS A 240 -15.72 -0.30 -17.00
N GLY A 241 -14.56 0.33 -17.26
CA GLY A 241 -13.84 0.22 -18.53
C GLY A 241 -12.96 -1.02 -18.65
N ILE A 242 -12.76 -1.77 -17.56
CA ILE A 242 -11.88 -2.94 -17.53
C ILE A 242 -12.59 -4.14 -18.17
N LYS A 243 -11.91 -4.79 -19.12
CA LYS A 243 -12.35 -6.05 -19.72
C LYS A 243 -11.58 -7.19 -19.05
N PHE A 244 -12.33 -8.08 -18.42
CA PHE A 244 -11.81 -9.32 -17.82
C PHE A 244 -11.77 -10.44 -18.84
#